data_AF-A0A6L2PH00-F1
#
_entry.id   AF-A0A6L2PH00-F1
#
_cell.length_a   1.000
_cell.length_b   1.000
_cell.length_c   1.000
_cell.angle_alpha   90.00
_cell.angle_beta   90.00
_cell.angle_gamma   90.00
#
_symmetry.space_group_name_H-M   'P 1'
#
loop_
_entity.id
_entity.type
_entity.pdbx_description
1 polymer ?
#
loop_
_entity_poly.entity_id
_entity_poly.type
_entity_poly.pdbx_seq_one_letter_code
_entity_poly.pdbx_strand_id
1 'polypeptide(L)'
;MSGCDDLNNARRKLEAALGESSKQYFQLMKLWFQLKSTKEEFDIESRKLMTAQQIHLHNEFLLCLFNKCQSLASFPSHSSVSKISSRTSYSPSRSTSSTLKDKANKRAKVKRRNRSDKGNFEPADIADYIQTPNALPPHAHEEPLRYSAQELFLPDLSLIFGRMMLSAWEMGLDGAEESAAELLVVAVQVGIKF
;
A
#
# COMPACT_ATOMS: atom_id res chain seq x y z
N MET A 1 -11.51 -13.23 18.04
CA MET A 1 -11.65 -11.76 18.06
C MET A 1 -10.54 -11.22 17.20
N SER A 2 -10.84 -10.28 16.30
CA SER A 2 -9.93 -9.97 15.19
C SER A 2 -8.99 -8.84 15.58
N GLY A 3 -7.67 -9.03 15.47
CA GLY A 3 -6.68 -7.99 15.82
C GLY A 3 -6.76 -6.70 14.99
N CYS A 4 -7.62 -6.65 13.96
CA CYS A 4 -8.01 -5.41 13.29
C CYS A 4 -8.91 -4.52 14.17
N ASP A 5 -9.84 -5.13 14.93
CA ASP A 5 -10.71 -4.44 15.87
C ASP A 5 -9.87 -3.81 17.00
N ASP A 6 -8.94 -4.60 17.56
CA ASP A 6 -8.03 -4.15 18.61
C ASP A 6 -7.12 -3.01 18.14
N LEU A 7 -6.54 -3.12 16.93
CA LEU A 7 -5.73 -2.06 16.31
C LEU A 7 -6.53 -0.78 16.09
N ASN A 8 -7.75 -0.86 15.54
CA ASN A 8 -8.58 0.32 15.32
C ASN A 8 -9.15 0.91 16.62
N ASN A 9 -9.34 0.10 17.65
CA ASN A 9 -9.71 0.60 18.97
C ASN A 9 -8.51 1.30 19.65
N ALA A 10 -7.30 0.77 19.56
CA ALA A 10 -6.08 1.45 20.01
C ALA A 10 -5.83 2.76 19.23
N ARG A 11 -6.03 2.75 17.91
CA ARG A 11 -5.99 3.95 17.04
C ARG A 11 -6.97 5.02 17.53
N ARG A 12 -8.24 4.66 17.75
CA ARG A 12 -9.29 5.57 18.22
C ARG A 12 -9.07 6.09 19.65
N LYS A 13 -8.56 5.25 20.57
CA LYS A 13 -8.13 5.71 21.91
C LYS A 13 -7.05 6.80 21.82
N LEU A 14 -6.01 6.54 21.03
CA LEU A 14 -4.87 7.45 20.87
C LEU A 14 -5.28 8.76 20.18
N GLU A 15 -6.10 8.68 19.13
CA GLU A 15 -6.66 9.82 18.41
C GLU A 15 -7.52 10.71 19.34
N ALA A 16 -8.43 10.10 20.10
CA ALA A 16 -9.26 10.81 21.08
C ALA A 16 -8.43 11.44 22.23
N ALA A 17 -7.35 10.78 22.64
CA ALA A 17 -6.47 11.29 23.69
C ALA A 17 -5.56 12.42 23.20
N LEU A 18 -5.10 12.40 21.94
CA LEU A 18 -4.26 13.45 21.36
C LEU A 18 -5.04 14.71 20.96
N GLY A 19 -6.35 14.60 20.70
CA GLY A 19 -7.21 15.73 20.38
C GLY A 19 -6.72 16.50 19.15
N GLU A 20 -6.38 17.78 19.31
CA GLU A 20 -5.89 18.63 18.22
C GLU A 20 -4.52 18.17 17.66
N SER A 21 -3.65 17.61 18.51
CA SER A 21 -2.32 17.10 18.13
C SER A 21 -2.38 15.81 17.29
N SER A 22 -3.54 15.16 17.20
CA SER A 22 -3.74 13.89 16.45
C SER A 22 -3.28 13.98 15.00
N LYS A 23 -3.60 15.09 14.31
CA LYS A 23 -3.22 15.33 12.92
C LYS A 23 -1.70 15.38 12.73
N GLN A 24 -1.01 16.07 13.63
CA GLN A 24 0.46 16.17 13.60
C GLN A 24 1.12 14.82 13.91
N TYR A 25 0.58 14.07 14.87
CA TYR A 25 1.03 12.71 15.19
C TYR A 25 0.88 11.75 13.99
N PHE A 26 -0.29 11.72 13.34
CA PHE A 26 -0.48 10.86 12.16
C PHE A 26 0.31 11.36 10.95
N GLN A 27 0.64 12.65 10.85
CA GLN A 27 1.59 13.17 9.85
C GLN A 27 3.04 12.71 10.12
N LEU A 28 3.50 12.69 11.37
CA LEU A 28 4.78 12.08 11.75
C LEU A 28 4.79 10.57 11.45
N MET A 29 3.68 9.87 11.76
CA MET A 29 3.54 8.44 11.46
C MET A 29 3.58 8.18 9.94
N LYS A 30 2.97 9.06 9.14
CA LYS A 30 3.05 9.03 7.67
C LYS A 30 4.48 9.25 7.17
N LEU A 31 5.27 10.13 7.79
CA LEU A 31 6.69 10.32 7.43
C LEU A 31 7.50 9.05 7.75
N TRP A 32 7.32 8.46 8.93
CA TRP A 32 7.95 7.20 9.33
C TRP A 32 7.59 6.04 8.38
N PHE A 33 6.31 5.84 8.06
CA PHE A 33 5.89 4.85 7.06
C PHE A 33 6.40 5.17 5.65
N GLN A 34 6.62 6.44 5.29
CA GLN A 34 7.27 6.84 4.03
C GLN A 34 8.81 6.70 4.06
N LEU A 35 9.38 6.18 5.16
CA LEU A 35 10.82 6.06 5.41
C LEU A 35 11.56 7.42 5.37
N LYS A 36 10.84 8.52 5.67
CA LYS A 36 11.37 9.90 5.75
C LYS A 36 11.80 10.30 7.16
N SER A 37 11.62 9.41 8.12
CA SER A 37 12.16 9.48 9.47
C SER A 37 12.35 8.06 9.99
N THR A 38 13.33 7.89 10.86
CA THR A 38 13.57 6.66 11.64
C THR A 38 12.44 6.40 12.65
N LYS A 39 12.46 5.21 13.26
CA LYS A 39 11.54 4.86 14.36
C LYS A 39 11.82 5.71 15.61
N GLU A 40 13.09 6.03 15.82
CA GLU A 40 13.64 6.76 16.95
C GLU A 40 13.23 8.24 16.87
N GLU A 41 13.40 8.87 15.70
CA GLU A 41 12.90 10.23 15.43
C GLU A 41 11.38 10.32 15.56
N PHE A 42 10.65 9.33 15.01
CA PHE A 42 9.20 9.27 15.13
C PHE A 42 8.75 9.21 16.60
N ASP A 43 9.40 8.40 17.43
CA ASP A 43 9.10 8.31 18.85
C ASP A 43 9.47 9.60 19.61
N ILE A 44 10.61 10.21 19.27
CA ILE A 44 11.07 11.47 19.90
C ILE A 44 10.10 12.61 19.58
N GLU A 45 9.72 12.81 18.32
CA GLU A 45 8.76 13.85 17.93
C GLU A 45 7.36 13.54 18.47
N SER A 46 6.91 12.29 18.40
CA SER A 46 5.61 11.87 18.96
C SER A 46 5.51 12.15 20.45
N ARG A 47 6.57 11.88 21.23
CA ARG A 47 6.61 12.14 22.68
C ARG A 47 6.52 13.63 23.04
N LYS A 48 6.81 14.55 22.11
CA LYS A 48 6.58 16.00 22.31
C LYS A 48 5.11 16.40 22.17
N LEU A 49 4.32 15.61 21.44
CA LEU A 49 2.89 15.86 21.18
C LEU A 49 1.95 15.32 22.26
N MET A 50 2.49 14.62 23.27
CA MET A 50 1.70 13.89 24.25
C MET A 50 2.30 13.98 25.66
N THR A 51 1.43 14.04 26.67
CA THR A 51 1.82 14.00 28.08
C THR A 51 2.29 12.60 28.50
N ALA A 52 2.99 12.51 29.64
CA ALA A 52 3.43 11.24 30.21
C ALA A 52 2.29 10.21 30.39
N GLN A 53 1.06 10.67 30.65
CA GLN A 53 -0.11 9.80 30.80
C GLN A 53 -0.67 9.29 29.46
N GLN A 54 -0.29 9.87 28.33
CA GLN A 54 -0.72 9.45 26.98
C GLN A 54 0.29 8.52 26.28
N ILE A 55 1.55 8.49 26.73
CA ILE A 55 2.62 7.63 26.17
C ILE A 55 2.21 6.15 26.14
N HIS A 56 1.44 5.67 27.12
CA HIS A 56 1.00 4.27 27.14
C HIS A 56 0.06 3.92 25.98
N LEU A 57 -0.76 4.87 25.48
CA LEU A 57 -1.67 4.67 24.36
C LEU A 57 -0.91 4.59 23.02
N HIS A 58 0.17 5.36 22.89
CA HIS A 58 1.09 5.27 21.75
C HIS A 58 1.81 3.92 21.74
N ASN A 59 2.31 3.46 22.90
CA ASN A 59 2.89 2.13 23.04
C ASN A 59 1.86 1.02 22.75
N GLU A 60 0.62 1.13 23.24
CA GLU A 60 -0.49 0.20 22.98
C GLU A 60 -0.77 0.10 21.47
N PHE A 61 -0.96 1.24 20.80
CA PHE A 61 -1.18 1.32 19.36
C PHE A 61 -0.02 0.70 18.56
N LEU A 62 1.23 1.01 18.90
CA LEU A 62 2.39 0.42 18.22
C LEU A 62 2.50 -1.09 18.45
N LEU A 63 2.18 -1.59 19.63
CA LEU A 63 2.15 -3.04 19.91
C LEU A 63 1.06 -3.73 19.08
N CYS A 64 -0.16 -3.19 19.02
CA CYS A 64 -1.21 -3.71 18.14
C CYS A 64 -0.80 -3.69 16.66
N LEU A 65 -0.13 -2.61 16.22
CA LEU A 65 0.33 -2.42 14.85
C LEU A 65 1.42 -3.42 14.46
N PHE A 66 2.46 -3.56 15.30
CA PHE A 66 3.54 -4.52 15.07
C PHE A 66 3.06 -5.98 15.17
N ASN A 67 2.21 -6.32 16.14
CA ASN A 67 1.61 -7.66 16.23
C ASN A 67 0.78 -7.98 14.97
N LYS A 68 0.02 -7.01 14.44
CA LYS A 68 -0.74 -7.20 13.21
C LYS A 68 0.18 -7.41 12.01
N CYS A 69 1.24 -6.61 11.85
CA CYS A 69 2.22 -6.79 10.76
C CYS A 69 3.02 -8.09 10.88
N GLN A 70 3.45 -8.48 12.08
CA GLN A 70 4.23 -9.70 12.30
C GLN A 70 3.39 -10.96 12.03
N SER A 71 2.07 -10.91 12.26
CA SER A 71 1.15 -11.98 11.85
C SER A 71 1.14 -12.21 10.33
N LEU A 72 1.41 -11.18 9.51
CA LEU A 72 1.49 -11.28 8.04
C LEU A 72 2.85 -11.85 7.61
N ALA A 73 3.93 -11.33 8.21
CA ALA A 73 5.29 -11.80 7.95
C ALA A 73 5.54 -13.25 8.42
N SER A 74 4.71 -13.78 9.32
CA SER A 74 4.86 -15.13 9.89
C SER A 74 4.19 -16.25 9.08
N PHE A 75 3.57 -15.97 7.92
CA PHE A 75 3.08 -17.01 7.03
C PHE A 75 4.26 -17.76 6.37
N PRO A 76 4.45 -19.07 6.62
CA PRO A 76 5.46 -19.84 5.91
C PRO A 76 5.05 -19.99 4.44
N SER A 77 6.03 -20.10 3.55
CA SER A 77 5.82 -20.35 2.12
C SER A 77 5.19 -21.73 1.86
N HIS A 78 3.87 -21.81 2.00
CA HIS A 78 3.07 -22.98 1.69
C HIS A 78 2.06 -22.64 0.59
N SER A 79 2.55 -22.81 -0.64
CA SER A 79 1.80 -22.81 -1.89
C SER A 79 0.79 -23.95 -1.98
N SER A 80 -0.23 -23.92 -1.10
CA SER A 80 -1.40 -24.80 -1.14
C SER A 80 -2.36 -24.36 -2.26
N VAL A 81 -1.90 -24.49 -3.51
CA VAL A 81 -2.74 -24.36 -4.71
C VAL A 81 -3.88 -25.36 -4.60
N SER A 82 -5.03 -24.87 -4.12
CA SER A 82 -6.20 -25.69 -3.86
C SER A 82 -6.75 -26.18 -5.19
N LYS A 83 -6.65 -27.50 -5.41
CA LYS A 83 -6.94 -28.15 -6.69
C LYS A 83 -8.42 -28.05 -7.03
N ILE A 84 -8.82 -26.98 -7.71
CA ILE A 84 -10.17 -26.82 -8.25
C ILE A 84 -10.41 -27.96 -9.23
N SER A 85 -11.34 -28.86 -8.86
CA SER A 85 -11.59 -30.11 -9.57
C SER A 85 -12.28 -29.84 -10.90
N SER A 86 -11.60 -30.11 -12.02
CA SER A 86 -12.10 -29.91 -13.38
C SER A 86 -13.09 -31.00 -13.80
N ARG A 87 -14.32 -30.96 -13.26
CA ARG A 87 -15.44 -31.81 -13.70
C ARG A 87 -16.75 -31.03 -13.93
N THR A 88 -16.83 -30.33 -15.06
CA THR A 88 -18.09 -30.14 -15.77
C THR A 88 -17.88 -30.37 -17.27
N SER A 89 -18.78 -31.13 -17.89
CA SER A 89 -18.68 -31.55 -19.29
C SER A 89 -19.80 -30.90 -20.10
N TYR A 90 -19.46 -30.00 -21.02
CA TYR A 90 -20.44 -29.36 -21.90
C TYR A 90 -20.05 -29.55 -23.37
N SER A 91 -20.96 -30.14 -24.13
CA SER A 91 -20.77 -30.48 -25.54
C SER A 91 -21.15 -29.29 -26.45
N PRO A 92 -20.42 -29.03 -27.56
CA PRO A 92 -20.75 -27.95 -28.49
C PRO A 92 -21.97 -28.32 -29.35
N SER A 93 -23.11 -27.65 -29.14
CA SER A 93 -24.27 -27.72 -30.03
C SER A 93 -24.03 -26.91 -31.32
N ARG A 94 -24.62 -27.37 -32.44
CA ARG A 94 -24.24 -26.93 -33.79
C ARG A 94 -25.44 -26.77 -34.73
N SER A 95 -25.77 -25.52 -35.06
CA SER A 95 -26.67 -25.11 -36.16
C SER A 95 -26.37 -23.64 -36.51
N THR A 96 -26.11 -23.19 -37.74
CA THR A 96 -26.93 -23.19 -39.00
C THR A 96 -28.26 -22.42 -38.84
N SER A 97 -28.63 -21.45 -39.69
CA SER A 97 -27.98 -20.73 -40.82
C SER A 97 -28.80 -19.41 -41.07
N SER A 98 -28.61 -18.51 -42.05
CA SER A 98 -27.65 -18.21 -43.14
C SER A 98 -27.92 -16.78 -43.67
N THR A 99 -27.14 -16.28 -44.66
CA THR A 99 -27.47 -15.17 -45.62
C THR A 99 -27.65 -13.72 -45.08
N LEU A 100 -27.23 -12.62 -45.73
CA LEU A 100 -26.51 -12.36 -47.00
C LEU A 100 -25.82 -10.96 -47.00
N LYS A 101 -24.69 -10.84 -47.72
CA LYS A 101 -24.19 -9.68 -48.51
C LYS A 101 -23.71 -8.32 -47.89
N ASP A 102 -22.47 -8.02 -48.29
CA ASP A 102 -21.97 -6.78 -48.93
C ASP A 102 -21.49 -5.53 -48.14
N LYS A 103 -20.18 -5.26 -48.36
CA LYS A 103 -19.54 -3.97 -48.72
C LYS A 103 -18.97 -2.99 -47.69
N ALA A 104 -17.90 -2.35 -48.19
CA ALA A 104 -17.34 -1.03 -47.86
C ALA A 104 -16.49 -0.87 -46.57
N ASN A 105 -15.19 -1.07 -46.76
CA ASN A 105 -14.12 -0.40 -46.02
C ASN A 105 -14.45 1.08 -45.68
N LYS A 106 -14.65 1.38 -44.39
CA LYS A 106 -14.25 2.66 -43.80
C LYS A 106 -13.61 2.40 -42.44
N ARG A 107 -12.28 2.56 -42.34
CA ARG A 107 -11.57 2.63 -41.06
C ARG A 107 -12.09 3.86 -40.30
N ALA A 108 -13.03 3.65 -39.37
CA ALA A 108 -13.46 4.69 -38.44
C ALA A 108 -12.25 5.07 -37.58
N LYS A 109 -11.59 6.18 -37.95
CA LYS A 109 -10.42 6.70 -37.24
C LYS A 109 -10.91 7.27 -35.90
N VAL A 110 -11.04 6.39 -34.89
CA VAL A 110 -11.41 6.76 -33.52
C VAL A 110 -10.41 7.79 -33.04
N LYS A 111 -10.82 9.06 -33.10
CA LYS A 111 -10.04 10.19 -32.62
C LYS A 111 -9.94 10.03 -31.12
N ARG A 112 -8.86 9.40 -30.62
CA ARG A 112 -8.53 9.33 -29.19
C ARG A 112 -8.68 10.75 -28.64
N ARG A 113 -9.77 10.98 -27.89
CA ARG A 113 -10.11 12.28 -27.35
C ARG A 113 -9.14 12.50 -26.19
N ASN A 114 -7.99 13.08 -26.51
CA ASN A 114 -6.88 13.24 -25.56
C ASN A 114 -7.40 14.04 -24.36
N ARG A 115 -7.64 13.34 -23.24
CA ARG A 115 -8.45 13.85 -22.14
C ARG A 115 -7.57 14.67 -21.20
N SER A 116 -7.04 15.77 -21.74
CA SER A 116 -6.28 16.81 -21.05
C SER A 116 -5.45 16.26 -19.89
N ASP A 117 -4.34 15.59 -20.21
CA ASP A 117 -3.36 15.19 -19.21
C ASP A 117 -2.66 16.43 -18.65
N LYS A 118 -3.35 17.08 -17.71
CA LYS A 118 -2.89 18.19 -16.89
C LYS A 118 -2.73 17.71 -15.45
N GLY A 119 -2.23 16.49 -15.28
CA GLY A 119 -1.85 15.97 -13.97
C GLY A 119 -0.53 16.57 -13.52
N ASN A 120 -0.49 17.87 -13.21
CA ASN A 120 0.49 18.63 -12.41
C ASN A 120 2.03 18.38 -12.54
N PHE A 121 2.50 17.54 -13.45
CA PHE A 121 3.92 17.17 -13.60
C PHE A 121 4.46 17.69 -14.95
N GLU A 122 5.23 18.77 -14.89
CA GLU A 122 6.10 19.16 -16.00
C GLU A 122 7.38 18.30 -16.00
N PRO A 123 8.00 18.01 -17.15
CA PRO A 123 9.31 17.38 -17.20
C PRO A 123 10.36 18.27 -16.54
N ALA A 124 10.93 17.81 -15.44
CA ALA A 124 11.94 18.51 -14.65
C ALA A 124 13.32 17.87 -14.88
N ASP A 125 14.38 18.68 -15.00
CA ASP A 125 15.75 18.15 -15.02
C ASP A 125 16.10 17.63 -13.62
N ILE A 126 16.70 16.43 -13.55
CA ILE A 126 17.15 15.85 -12.28
C ILE A 126 18.18 16.76 -11.62
N ALA A 127 19.03 17.44 -12.41
CA ALA A 127 20.06 18.34 -11.91
C ALA A 127 19.53 19.47 -11.01
N ASP A 128 18.32 19.98 -11.30
CA ASP A 128 17.70 21.06 -10.52
C ASP A 128 17.24 20.62 -9.11
N TYR A 129 17.21 19.31 -8.85
CA TYR A 129 16.71 18.72 -7.59
C TYR A 129 17.75 17.82 -6.88
N ILE A 130 18.97 17.71 -7.42
CA ILE A 130 20.08 17.09 -6.69
C ILE A 130 20.44 18.00 -5.50
N GLN A 131 20.10 17.56 -4.29
CA GLN A 131 20.59 18.21 -3.08
C GLN A 131 22.11 18.09 -3.04
N THR A 132 22.81 19.23 -2.95
CA THR A 132 24.26 19.27 -2.72
C THR A 132 24.57 18.41 -1.49
N PRO A 133 25.47 17.40 -1.57
CA PRO A 133 25.68 16.47 -0.46
C PRO A 133 26.16 17.19 0.81
N ASN A 134 25.22 17.41 1.73
CA ASN A 134 25.52 17.91 3.06
C ASN A 134 26.19 16.75 3.83
N ALA A 135 27.31 17.01 4.50
CA ALA A 135 28.04 15.95 5.19
C ALA A 135 27.22 15.43 6.38
N LEU A 136 26.60 14.26 6.21
CA LEU A 136 25.75 13.64 7.23
C LEU A 136 26.54 13.33 8.51
N PRO A 137 25.94 13.49 9.72
CA PRO A 137 26.62 13.16 10.97
C PRO A 137 27.05 11.69 11.04
N PRO A 138 28.23 11.34 11.60
CA PRO A 138 28.79 9.99 11.57
C PRO A 138 28.00 8.86 12.29
N HIS A 139 26.82 9.15 12.84
CA HIS A 139 25.98 8.20 13.56
C HIS A 139 24.65 7.87 12.89
N ALA A 140 24.32 8.52 11.76
CA ALA A 140 23.22 8.09 10.92
C ALA A 140 23.63 6.82 10.16
N HIS A 141 23.36 5.64 10.76
CA HIS A 141 23.25 4.40 10.00
C HIS A 141 21.96 4.47 9.16
N GLU A 142 22.00 5.29 8.10
CA GLU A 142 20.93 5.37 7.12
C GLU A 142 20.85 4.05 6.36
N GLU A 143 19.97 3.15 6.82
CA GLU A 143 19.48 2.09 5.96
C GLU A 143 18.71 2.77 4.81
N PRO A 144 19.18 2.67 3.55
CA PRO A 144 18.65 3.50 2.47
C PRO A 144 17.18 3.16 2.19
N LEU A 145 16.46 4.11 1.61
CA LEU A 145 15.08 3.95 1.14
C LEU A 145 14.96 2.65 0.31
N ARG A 146 14.22 1.64 0.81
CA ARG A 146 14.10 0.31 0.17
C ARG A 146 12.71 0.11 -0.45
N TYR A 147 12.55 0.49 -1.72
CA TYR A 147 11.44 0.07 -2.56
C TYR A 147 11.81 -1.20 -3.36
N SER A 148 10.82 -1.88 -3.92
CA SER A 148 11.00 -3.07 -4.79
C SER A 148 11.95 -2.86 -5.97
N ALA A 149 12.09 -1.62 -6.46
CA ALA A 149 13.03 -1.27 -7.52
C ALA A 149 14.51 -1.26 -7.08
N GLN A 150 14.78 -1.17 -5.77
CA GLN A 150 16.12 -1.15 -5.17
C GLN A 150 16.47 -2.51 -4.56
N GLU A 151 15.50 -3.17 -3.92
CA GLU A 151 15.64 -4.55 -3.41
C GLU A 151 15.65 -5.63 -4.49
N LEU A 152 15.18 -5.31 -5.71
CA LEU A 152 14.97 -6.25 -6.83
C LEU A 152 13.99 -7.40 -6.53
N PHE A 153 13.34 -7.40 -5.36
CA PHE A 153 12.26 -8.30 -4.98
C PHE A 153 10.89 -7.64 -5.16
N LEU A 154 9.88 -8.45 -5.49
CA LEU A 154 8.48 -8.02 -5.46
C LEU A 154 8.07 -7.62 -4.03
N PRO A 155 7.15 -6.65 -3.87
CA PRO A 155 6.65 -6.28 -2.56
C PRO A 155 5.90 -7.46 -1.93
N ASP A 156 6.18 -7.74 -0.66
CA ASP A 156 5.56 -8.83 0.08
C ASP A 156 4.16 -8.44 0.61
N LEU A 157 3.44 -9.40 1.19
CA LEU A 157 2.11 -9.17 1.75
C LEU A 157 2.14 -8.08 2.85
N SER A 158 3.18 -8.07 3.69
CA SER A 158 3.32 -7.12 4.80
C SER A 158 3.50 -5.69 4.29
N LEU A 159 4.37 -5.47 3.29
CA LEU A 159 4.61 -4.17 2.68
C LEU A 159 3.38 -3.66 1.91
N ILE A 160 2.69 -4.53 1.17
CA ILE A 160 1.44 -4.14 0.47
C ILE A 160 0.36 -3.77 1.51
N PHE A 161 0.09 -4.63 2.50
CA PHE A 161 -0.94 -4.39 3.51
C PHE A 161 -0.65 -3.12 4.33
N GLY A 162 0.60 -2.90 4.76
CA GLY A 162 0.99 -1.68 5.48
C GLY A 162 0.78 -0.41 4.66
N ARG A 163 1.05 -0.44 3.34
CA ARG A 163 0.75 0.67 2.42
C ARG A 163 -0.76 0.89 2.22
N MET A 164 -1.55 -0.19 2.16
CA MET A 164 -3.01 -0.12 2.04
C MET A 164 -3.67 0.45 3.29
N MET A 165 -3.26 0.01 4.49
CA MET A 165 -3.79 0.53 5.76
C MET A 165 -3.56 2.03 5.90
N LEU A 166 -2.33 2.51 5.58
CA LEU A 166 -2.02 3.94 5.61
C LEU A 166 -2.88 4.73 4.60
N SER A 167 -2.99 4.24 3.36
CA SER A 167 -3.82 4.88 2.32
C SER A 167 -5.31 4.90 2.68
N ALA A 168 -5.81 3.86 3.39
CA ALA A 168 -7.18 3.82 3.88
C ALA A 168 -7.43 4.90 4.94
N TRP A 169 -6.54 5.01 5.94
CA TRP A 169 -6.61 6.04 6.99
C TRP A 169 -6.52 7.45 6.41
N GLU A 170 -5.67 7.69 5.41
CA GLU A 170 -5.58 8.98 4.70
C GLU A 170 -6.88 9.36 3.97
N MET A 171 -7.67 8.36 3.53
CA MET A 171 -8.98 8.54 2.91
C MET A 171 -10.15 8.53 3.90
N GLY A 172 -9.88 8.48 5.21
CA GLY A 172 -10.90 8.43 6.27
C GLY A 172 -11.61 7.08 6.44
N LEU A 173 -11.04 6.01 5.90
CA LEU A 173 -11.52 4.62 6.08
C LEU A 173 -10.79 3.98 7.27
N ASP A 174 -11.41 3.02 7.96
CA ASP A 174 -10.81 2.34 9.12
C ASP A 174 -9.64 1.39 8.76
N GLY A 175 -9.47 1.02 7.49
CA GLY A 175 -8.38 0.14 7.04
C GLY A 175 -8.68 -0.57 5.72
N ALA A 176 -7.93 -1.65 5.46
CA ALA A 176 -8.12 -2.57 4.35
C ALA A 176 -8.24 -4.02 4.86
N GLU A 177 -8.88 -4.89 4.08
CA GLU A 177 -8.91 -6.33 4.37
C GLU A 177 -7.62 -7.01 3.89
N GLU A 178 -7.17 -8.02 4.63
CA GLU A 178 -5.97 -8.81 4.34
C GLU A 178 -6.04 -9.52 2.98
N SER A 179 -7.21 -10.09 2.66
CA SER A 179 -7.50 -10.72 1.37
C SER A 179 -7.36 -9.76 0.17
N ALA A 180 -7.60 -8.46 0.36
CA ALA A 180 -7.41 -7.45 -0.67
C ALA A 180 -5.92 -7.17 -0.93
N ALA A 181 -5.05 -7.34 0.08
CA ALA A 181 -3.61 -7.31 -0.09
C ALA A 181 -3.09 -8.60 -0.76
N GLU A 182 -3.61 -9.77 -0.40
CA GLU A 182 -3.30 -11.04 -1.09
C GLU A 182 -3.65 -10.98 -2.59
N LEU A 183 -4.83 -10.45 -2.92
CA LEU A 183 -5.25 -10.24 -4.32
C LEU A 183 -4.29 -9.31 -5.07
N LEU A 184 -3.72 -8.29 -4.42
CA LEU A 184 -2.69 -7.43 -5.01
C LEU A 184 -1.33 -8.13 -5.16
N VAL A 185 -0.89 -8.95 -4.20
CA VAL A 185 0.30 -9.80 -4.34
C VAL A 185 0.17 -10.69 -5.58
N VAL A 186 -0.98 -11.38 -5.74
CA VAL A 186 -1.25 -12.24 -6.89
C VAL A 186 -1.36 -11.42 -8.18
N ALA A 187 -2.05 -10.29 -8.18
CA ALA A 187 -2.19 -9.43 -9.36
C ALA A 187 -0.84 -8.90 -9.86
N VAL A 188 0.06 -8.48 -8.96
CA VAL A 188 1.44 -8.07 -9.31
C VAL A 188 2.23 -9.25 -9.86
N GLN A 189 2.20 -10.41 -9.19
CA GLN A 189 2.87 -11.64 -9.66
C GLN A 189 2.35 -12.16 -11.01
N VAL A 190 1.12 -11.84 -11.40
CA VAL A 190 0.54 -12.20 -12.70
C VAL A 190 0.86 -11.13 -13.75
N GLY A 191 0.76 -9.85 -13.38
CA GLY A 191 1.00 -8.71 -14.28
C GLY A 191 2.43 -8.61 -14.80
N ILE A 192 3.43 -9.19 -14.13
CA ILE A 192 4.82 -9.27 -14.61
C ILE A 192 5.13 -10.52 -15.47
N LYS A 193 4.14 -11.39 -15.72
CA LYS A 193 4.30 -12.64 -16.51
C LYS A 193 3.71 -12.53 -17.92
N PHE A 194 3.21 -11.35 -18.29
CA PHE A 194 2.56 -11.03 -19.57
C PHE A 194 3.19 -9.79 -20.20
#